data_AF-A0AAD4CJS4-F1
#
_entry.id   AF-A0AAD4CJS4-F1
#
_cell.length_a   1.000
_cell.length_b   1.000
_cell.length_c   1.000
_cell.angle_alpha   90.00
_cell.angle_beta   90.00
_cell.angle_gamma   90.00
#
_symmetry.space_group_name_H-M   'P 1'
#
loop_
_entity.id
_entity.type
_entity.pdbx_description
1 polymer ?
#
loop_
_entity_poly.entity_id
_entity_poly.type
_entity_poly.pdbx_seq_one_letter_code
_entity_poly.pdbx_strand_id
1 'polypeptide(L)'
;MPKKTAENSKKAAGNARKAEAAAGKKAAEDAKHAVEEDKQWQKGAKGSAKKDDAEAKKAEAARKKAERDALLAAEEASQPSKAKSSKQPQKKSRGLDLAQLDDTPASRKGTALNATGIDNALDALSLTNKDSSKIDRHPERRYKAAYAAYEARRMPEVESENPGLRRQQRMDLIRKEFEKSDENPFNQAHVAFDASRDEIANG
;
A
#
# COMPACT_ATOMS: atom_id res chain seq x y z
N MET A 1 -33.52 -69.54 21.46
CA MET A 1 -32.54 -68.41 21.57
C MET A 1 -32.29 -67.88 20.16
N PRO A 2 -31.94 -66.60 19.89
CA PRO A 2 -31.97 -65.35 20.68
C PRO A 2 -32.59 -64.15 19.91
N LYS A 3 -32.94 -63.02 20.56
CA LYS A 3 -32.75 -61.68 19.96
C LYS A 3 -32.32 -60.67 21.02
N LYS A 4 -31.13 -60.11 20.77
CA LYS A 4 -30.29 -59.30 21.67
C LYS A 4 -30.83 -57.88 21.84
N THR A 5 -30.48 -57.33 23.00
CA THR A 5 -30.48 -55.96 23.54
C THR A 5 -29.90 -54.84 22.64
N ALA A 6 -30.08 -54.89 21.32
CA ALA A 6 -29.51 -53.95 20.37
C ALA A 6 -30.40 -52.72 20.05
N GLU A 7 -31.71 -52.79 20.34
CA GLU A 7 -32.65 -51.72 19.99
C GLU A 7 -32.53 -50.47 20.87
N ASN A 8 -32.05 -50.60 22.12
CA ASN A 8 -31.91 -49.48 23.04
C ASN A 8 -30.73 -48.55 22.67
N SER A 9 -29.63 -49.10 22.15
CA SER A 9 -28.44 -48.34 21.74
C SER A 9 -28.71 -47.44 20.53
N LYS A 10 -29.48 -47.93 19.54
CA LYS A 10 -29.84 -47.14 18.35
C LYS A 10 -30.79 -45.99 18.68
N LYS A 11 -31.70 -46.19 19.64
CA LYS A 11 -32.60 -45.13 20.16
C LYS A 11 -31.82 -44.09 20.98
N ALA A 12 -30.87 -44.52 21.81
CA ALA A 12 -29.97 -43.64 22.56
C ALA A 12 -29.12 -42.77 21.61
N ALA A 13 -28.55 -43.36 20.55
CA ALA A 13 -27.79 -42.62 19.54
C ALA A 13 -28.66 -41.61 18.76
N GLY A 14 -29.93 -41.95 18.47
CA GLY A 14 -30.87 -41.03 17.82
C GLY A 14 -31.24 -39.84 18.72
N ASN A 15 -31.46 -40.08 20.01
CA ASN A 15 -31.73 -39.01 20.97
C ASN A 15 -30.49 -38.14 21.22
N ALA A 16 -29.29 -38.74 21.26
CA ALA A 16 -28.03 -38.00 21.37
C ALA A 16 -27.83 -37.05 20.16
N ARG A 17 -28.05 -37.53 18.93
CA ARG A 17 -27.98 -36.69 17.72
C ARG A 17 -29.00 -35.55 17.71
N LYS A 18 -30.22 -35.79 18.23
CA LYS A 18 -31.23 -34.73 18.38
C LYS A 18 -30.82 -33.70 19.44
N ALA A 19 -30.22 -34.14 20.55
CA ALA A 19 -29.70 -33.27 21.59
C ALA A 19 -28.52 -32.43 21.10
N GLU A 20 -27.58 -33.03 20.35
CA GLU A 20 -26.47 -32.31 19.73
C GLU A 20 -26.94 -31.29 18.68
N ALA A 21 -27.93 -31.64 17.86
CA ALA A 21 -28.52 -30.70 16.90
C ALA A 21 -29.25 -29.55 17.59
N ALA A 22 -29.95 -29.80 18.70
CA ALA A 22 -30.61 -28.77 19.50
C ALA A 22 -29.57 -27.88 20.22
N ALA A 23 -28.51 -28.47 20.78
CA ALA A 23 -27.41 -27.75 21.41
C ALA A 23 -26.65 -26.89 20.40
N GLY A 24 -26.41 -27.40 19.18
CA GLY A 24 -25.78 -26.65 18.10
C GLY A 24 -26.61 -25.45 17.63
N LYS A 25 -27.94 -25.60 17.54
CA LYS A 25 -28.85 -24.47 17.24
C LYS A 25 -28.83 -23.44 18.36
N LYS A 26 -28.91 -23.89 19.61
CA LYS A 26 -28.85 -23.01 20.77
C LYS A 26 -27.51 -22.26 20.84
N ALA A 27 -26.39 -22.94 20.62
CA ALA A 27 -25.07 -22.32 20.57
C ALA A 27 -24.95 -21.29 19.43
N ALA A 28 -25.59 -21.53 18.28
CA ALA A 28 -25.62 -20.57 17.18
C ALA A 28 -26.48 -19.34 17.49
N GLU A 29 -27.60 -19.51 18.21
CA GLU A 29 -28.43 -18.40 18.69
C GLU A 29 -27.73 -17.61 19.79
N ASP A 30 -27.12 -18.29 20.75
CA ASP A 30 -26.32 -17.67 21.82
C ASP A 30 -25.12 -16.90 21.25
N ALA A 31 -24.45 -17.43 20.20
CA ALA A 31 -23.38 -16.72 19.52
C ALA A 31 -23.86 -15.46 18.78
N LYS A 32 -25.06 -15.50 18.17
CA LYS A 32 -25.66 -14.31 17.54
C LYS A 32 -26.02 -13.27 18.58
N HIS A 33 -26.65 -13.68 19.68
CA HIS A 33 -26.99 -12.81 20.79
C HIS A 33 -25.75 -12.19 21.43
N ALA A 34 -24.66 -12.95 21.62
CA ALA A 34 -23.40 -12.43 22.14
C ALA A 34 -22.78 -11.37 21.22
N VAL A 35 -22.83 -11.55 19.89
CA VAL A 35 -22.35 -10.56 18.92
C VAL A 35 -23.23 -9.29 18.91
N GLU A 36 -24.54 -9.44 19.04
CA GLU A 36 -25.46 -8.31 19.13
C GLU A 36 -25.28 -7.54 20.43
N GLU A 37 -25.12 -8.25 21.56
CA GLU A 37 -24.84 -7.66 22.86
C GLU A 37 -23.49 -6.93 22.86
N ASP A 38 -22.43 -7.52 22.31
CA ASP A 38 -21.12 -6.85 22.17
C ASP A 38 -21.24 -5.55 21.34
N LYS A 39 -21.99 -5.56 20.23
CA LYS A 39 -22.27 -4.34 19.46
C LYS A 39 -23.03 -3.28 20.26
N GLN A 40 -23.97 -3.68 21.12
CA GLN A 40 -24.69 -2.75 22.00
C GLN A 40 -23.79 -2.17 23.08
N TRP A 41 -22.92 -2.98 23.69
CA TRP A 41 -21.94 -2.53 24.68
C TRP A 41 -20.89 -1.60 24.05
N GLN A 42 -20.46 -1.87 22.81
CA GLN A 42 -19.56 -0.99 22.05
C GLN A 42 -20.17 0.38 21.74
N LYS A 43 -21.51 0.48 21.58
CA LYS A 43 -22.20 1.75 21.34
C LYS A 43 -22.15 2.70 22.55
N GLY A 44 -22.02 2.16 23.77
CA GLY A 44 -21.85 2.93 25.00
C GLY A 44 -20.40 3.29 25.35
N ALA A 45 -19.43 2.62 24.74
CA ALA A 45 -18.01 2.87 24.97
C ALA A 45 -17.60 4.21 24.32
N LYS A 46 -17.37 5.23 25.15
CA LYS A 46 -16.90 6.54 24.71
C LYS A 46 -15.44 6.46 24.22
N GLY A 47 -15.27 6.23 22.91
CA GLY A 47 -14.10 6.62 22.12
C GLY A 47 -12.74 6.06 22.56
N SER A 48 -12.53 4.73 22.53
CA SER A 48 -11.19 4.12 22.50
C SER A 48 -10.59 4.05 21.09
N ALA A 49 -11.38 4.31 20.04
CA ALA A 49 -10.96 4.16 18.64
C ALA A 49 -9.63 4.84 18.29
N LYS A 50 -9.33 6.03 18.84
CA LYS A 50 -8.02 6.69 18.63
C LYS A 50 -6.86 6.00 19.35
N LYS A 51 -7.12 5.36 20.49
CA LYS A 51 -6.13 4.60 21.26
C LYS A 51 -5.88 3.23 20.60
N ASP A 52 -6.94 2.57 20.18
CA ASP A 52 -6.87 1.26 19.51
C ASP A 52 -6.23 1.36 18.13
N ASP A 53 -6.52 2.42 17.34
CA ASP A 53 -5.85 2.68 16.06
C ASP A 53 -4.35 3.00 16.23
N ALA A 54 -3.98 3.71 17.30
CA ALA A 54 -2.58 4.03 17.59
C ALA A 54 -1.80 2.78 18.04
N GLU A 55 -2.44 1.92 18.83
CA GLU A 55 -1.86 0.67 19.30
C GLU A 55 -1.76 -0.37 18.18
N ALA A 56 -2.74 -0.45 17.29
CA ALA A 56 -2.70 -1.27 16.07
C ALA A 56 -1.59 -0.82 15.10
N LYS A 57 -1.42 0.49 14.87
CA LYS A 57 -0.32 1.01 14.04
C LYS A 57 1.05 0.75 14.66
N LYS A 58 1.17 0.86 15.98
CA LYS A 58 2.43 0.57 16.69
C LYS A 58 2.76 -0.93 16.66
N ALA A 59 1.76 -1.80 16.80
CA ALA A 59 1.93 -3.25 16.69
C ALA A 59 2.30 -3.67 15.26
N GLU A 60 1.68 -3.07 14.23
CA GLU A 60 2.02 -3.38 12.83
C GLU A 60 3.43 -2.89 12.46
N ALA A 61 3.82 -1.69 12.91
CA ALA A 61 5.17 -1.17 12.71
C ALA A 61 6.23 -2.02 13.43
N ALA A 62 5.94 -2.49 14.65
CA ALA A 62 6.82 -3.40 15.38
C ALA A 62 6.96 -4.75 14.66
N ARG A 63 5.87 -5.29 14.11
CA ARG A 63 5.90 -6.53 13.32
C ARG A 63 6.71 -6.37 12.03
N LYS A 64 6.49 -5.30 11.27
CA LYS A 64 7.27 -5.00 10.05
C LYS A 64 8.75 -4.78 10.35
N LYS A 65 9.07 -4.12 11.46
CA LYS A 65 10.46 -3.94 11.89
C LYS A 65 11.11 -5.28 12.24
N ALA A 66 10.43 -6.14 13.00
CA ALA A 66 10.95 -7.46 13.35
C ALA A 66 11.17 -8.35 12.12
N GLU A 67 10.26 -8.31 11.14
CA GLU A 67 10.39 -9.04 9.88
C GLU A 67 11.58 -8.54 9.04
N ARG A 68 11.74 -7.22 8.92
CA ARG A 68 12.89 -6.60 8.24
C ARG A 68 14.21 -6.94 8.93
N ASP A 69 14.26 -6.86 10.26
CA ASP A 69 15.46 -7.15 11.03
C ASP A 69 15.82 -8.65 10.94
N ALA A 70 14.82 -9.54 10.91
CA ALA A 70 15.02 -10.97 10.67
C ALA A 70 15.54 -11.27 9.26
N LEU A 71 15.02 -10.58 8.25
CA LEU A 71 15.53 -10.69 6.87
C LEU A 71 16.96 -10.18 6.74
N LEU A 72 17.29 -9.05 7.38
CA LEU A 72 18.65 -8.50 7.39
C LEU A 72 19.63 -9.45 8.09
N ALA A 73 19.23 -10.06 9.22
CA ALA A 73 20.03 -11.06 9.90
C ALA A 73 20.23 -12.33 9.06
N ALA A 74 19.21 -12.76 8.30
CA ALA A 74 19.33 -13.89 7.37
C ALA A 74 20.25 -13.56 6.19
N GLU A 75 20.20 -12.33 5.66
CA GLU A 75 21.13 -11.88 4.63
C GLU A 75 22.57 -11.81 5.16
N GLU A 76 22.79 -11.26 6.36
CA GLU A 76 24.12 -11.18 6.99
C GLU A 76 24.69 -12.55 7.33
N ALA A 77 23.84 -13.52 7.74
CA ALA A 77 24.25 -14.90 7.94
C ALA A 77 24.57 -15.65 6.63
N SER A 78 23.96 -15.24 5.50
CA SER A 78 24.24 -15.83 4.18
C SER A 78 25.49 -15.23 3.52
N GLN A 79 25.99 -14.09 4.01
CA GLN A 79 27.24 -13.54 3.53
C GLN A 79 28.42 -14.42 3.99
N PRO A 80 29.31 -14.83 3.08
CA PRO A 80 30.46 -15.64 3.44
C PRO A 80 31.38 -14.83 4.37
N SER A 81 31.51 -15.26 5.62
CA SER A 81 32.47 -14.72 6.57
C SER A 81 33.90 -14.95 6.04
N LYS A 82 34.44 -13.94 5.35
CA LYS A 82 35.86 -13.92 5.03
C LYS A 82 36.61 -13.76 6.36
N ALA A 83 37.32 -14.82 6.71
CA ALA A 83 38.20 -15.02 7.86
C ALA A 83 38.78 -13.74 8.51
N LYS A 84 38.81 -13.75 9.85
CA LYS A 84 39.70 -12.93 10.68
C LYS A 84 41.13 -12.99 10.12
N SER A 85 41.54 -11.94 9.43
CA SER A 85 42.95 -11.61 9.23
C SER A 85 43.29 -10.47 10.20
N SER A 86 43.96 -10.82 11.28
CA SER A 86 44.58 -9.89 12.21
C SER A 86 45.75 -9.18 11.51
N LYS A 87 45.51 -8.05 10.85
CA LYS A 87 46.56 -7.06 10.55
C LYS A 87 45.97 -5.65 10.47
N GLN A 88 46.23 -4.87 11.52
CA GLN A 88 45.98 -3.42 11.61
C GLN A 88 46.90 -2.63 10.63
N PRO A 89 46.59 -1.35 10.35
CA PRO A 89 46.50 -0.81 9.00
C PRO A 89 47.75 -0.06 8.55
N GLN A 90 48.05 -0.11 7.24
CA GLN A 90 48.99 0.80 6.60
C GLN A 90 48.19 1.90 5.91
N LYS A 91 48.17 3.09 6.51
CA LYS A 91 47.68 4.31 5.85
C LYS A 91 48.55 4.58 4.62
N LYS A 92 47.97 4.46 3.43
CA LYS A 92 48.51 5.06 2.20
C LYS A 92 47.41 5.87 1.56
N SER A 93 47.58 7.17 1.67
CA SER A 93 46.84 8.21 0.99
C SER A 93 46.92 8.02 -0.53
N ARG A 94 45.78 7.73 -1.14
CA ARG A 94 45.43 8.22 -2.47
C ARG A 94 43.92 8.36 -2.46
N GLY A 95 43.46 9.62 -2.43
CA GLY A 95 42.05 9.95 -2.35
C GLY A 95 41.28 9.19 -3.43
N LEU A 96 40.35 8.36 -2.99
CA LEU A 96 39.31 7.83 -3.85
C LEU A 96 38.33 8.99 -4.04
N ASP A 97 38.44 9.66 -5.17
CA ASP A 97 37.51 10.72 -5.55
C ASP A 97 36.12 10.10 -5.78
N LEU A 98 35.29 10.15 -4.75
CA LEU A 98 33.91 9.66 -4.76
C LEU A 98 33.00 10.49 -5.67
N ALA A 99 33.46 11.64 -6.17
CA ALA A 99 32.69 12.46 -7.11
C ALA A 99 32.49 11.77 -8.48
N GLN A 100 33.36 10.81 -8.85
CA GLN A 100 33.26 10.12 -10.14
C GLN A 100 32.25 8.96 -10.15
N LEU A 101 31.82 8.48 -8.98
CA LEU A 101 30.82 7.40 -8.88
C LEU A 101 29.38 7.94 -8.86
N ASP A 102 29.19 9.23 -8.54
CA ASP A 102 27.86 9.86 -8.56
C ASP A 102 27.44 10.31 -9.98
N ASP A 103 28.39 10.39 -10.93
CA ASP A 103 28.16 10.96 -12.26
C ASP A 103 28.29 9.96 -13.44
N THR A 104 28.25 8.64 -13.19
CA THR A 104 28.20 7.63 -14.27
C THR A 104 27.15 6.53 -14.01
N PRO A 105 26.02 6.52 -14.75
CA PRO A 105 24.92 5.60 -14.51
C PRO A 105 25.14 4.29 -15.26
N ALA A 106 26.05 3.44 -14.80
CA ALA A 106 26.30 2.16 -15.45
C ALA A 106 26.59 1.04 -14.44
N SER A 107 25.54 0.54 -13.81
CA SER A 107 25.20 -0.88 -13.94
C SER A 107 23.85 -1.13 -13.29
N ARG A 108 22.78 -0.88 -14.08
CA ARG A 108 21.50 -1.56 -13.88
C ARG A 108 21.76 -3.05 -14.09
N LYS A 109 22.23 -3.73 -13.04
CA LYS A 109 22.08 -5.17 -12.89
C LYS A 109 20.61 -5.43 -13.13
N GLY A 110 20.29 -6.07 -14.26
CA GLY A 110 18.95 -6.21 -14.79
C GLY A 110 17.97 -6.52 -13.67
N THR A 111 17.21 -5.50 -13.27
CA THR A 111 15.99 -5.69 -12.51
C THR A 111 15.15 -6.56 -13.42
N ALA A 112 15.01 -7.85 -13.09
CA ALA A 112 13.97 -8.67 -13.67
C ALA A 112 12.65 -7.98 -13.29
N LEU A 113 12.20 -7.06 -14.14
CA LEU A 113 10.92 -6.39 -14.00
C LEU A 113 9.90 -7.49 -14.30
N ASN A 114 9.40 -8.11 -13.25
CA ASN A 114 8.32 -9.09 -13.30
C ASN A 114 7.02 -8.35 -13.66
N ALA A 115 6.90 -7.97 -14.93
CA ALA A 115 5.67 -7.46 -15.50
C ALA A 115 4.75 -8.66 -15.80
N THR A 116 3.89 -9.00 -14.85
CA THR A 116 2.81 -9.98 -15.12
C THR A 116 1.72 -9.25 -15.90
N GLY A 117 1.62 -9.52 -17.21
CA GLY A 117 0.62 -8.94 -18.11
C GLY A 117 1.22 -8.02 -19.18
N ILE A 118 0.54 -7.95 -20.33
CA ILE A 118 0.98 -7.22 -21.52
C ILE A 118 1.08 -5.71 -21.22
N ASP A 119 0.09 -5.14 -20.54
CA ASP A 119 0.06 -3.71 -20.21
C ASP A 119 1.23 -3.29 -19.30
N ASN A 120 1.56 -4.14 -18.32
CA ASN A 120 2.69 -3.92 -17.41
C ASN A 120 4.05 -4.05 -18.13
N ALA A 121 4.14 -4.93 -19.13
CA ALA A 121 5.37 -5.11 -19.91
C ALA A 121 5.62 -3.92 -20.84
N LEU A 122 4.55 -3.33 -21.38
CA LEU A 122 4.63 -2.12 -22.18
C LEU A 122 5.03 -0.89 -21.35
N ASP A 123 4.50 -0.74 -20.13
CA ASP A 123 4.91 0.35 -19.22
C ASP A 123 6.39 0.19 -18.78
N ALA A 124 6.84 -1.03 -18.48
CA ALA A 124 8.23 -1.31 -18.14
C ALA A 124 9.21 -1.00 -19.31
N LEU A 125 8.81 -1.31 -20.55
CA LEU A 125 9.59 -0.98 -21.75
C LEU A 125 9.61 0.54 -22.00
N SER A 126 8.49 1.23 -21.76
CA SER A 126 8.38 2.69 -21.86
C SER A 126 9.25 3.41 -20.83
N LEU A 127 9.27 2.92 -19.59
CA LEU A 127 10.09 3.46 -18.50
C LEU A 127 11.61 3.27 -18.75
N THR A 128 11.96 2.20 -19.46
CA THR A 128 13.37 1.89 -19.80
C THR A 128 13.86 2.75 -20.98
N ASN A 129 12.98 3.07 -21.93
CA ASN A 129 13.23 4.06 -22.99
C ASN A 129 13.01 5.49 -22.47
N LYS A 130 14.02 6.00 -21.78
CA LYS A 130 14.12 7.36 -21.21
C LYS A 130 14.18 8.44 -22.31
N ASP A 131 13.11 8.56 -23.09
CA ASP A 131 12.83 9.76 -23.88
C ASP A 131 12.09 10.74 -22.97
N SER A 132 12.81 11.68 -22.37
CA SER A 132 12.26 12.77 -21.54
C SER A 132 11.34 13.74 -22.29
N SER A 133 11.13 13.51 -23.59
CA SER A 133 10.19 14.23 -24.46
C SER A 133 8.86 13.51 -24.64
N LYS A 134 8.62 12.37 -23.96
CA LYS A 134 7.33 11.69 -23.99
C LYS A 134 6.38 12.40 -23.04
N ILE A 135 5.75 13.43 -23.58
CA ILE A 135 4.58 14.08 -23.04
C ILE A 135 3.58 12.97 -22.71
N ASP A 136 3.43 12.64 -21.42
CA ASP A 136 2.72 11.45 -20.93
C ASP A 136 1.36 11.35 -21.61
N ARG A 137 1.17 10.48 -22.60
CA ARG A 137 -0.02 10.53 -23.48
C ARG A 137 -1.32 10.24 -22.72
N HIS A 138 -1.24 9.78 -21.47
CA HIS A 138 -2.40 9.48 -20.65
C HIS A 138 -2.87 10.71 -19.88
N PRO A 139 -4.06 11.26 -20.21
CA PRO A 139 -4.62 12.41 -19.51
C PRO A 139 -4.84 12.11 -18.01
N GLU A 140 -5.11 10.85 -17.65
CA GLU A 140 -5.23 10.40 -16.25
C GLU A 140 -3.93 10.53 -15.45
N ARG A 141 -2.77 10.24 -16.08
CA ARG A 141 -1.46 10.38 -15.43
C ARG A 141 -1.03 11.84 -15.36
N ARG A 142 -1.31 12.64 -16.40
CA ARG A 142 -1.09 14.09 -16.39
C ARG A 142 -1.93 14.78 -15.33
N TYR A 143 -3.20 14.40 -15.16
CA TYR A 143 -4.09 14.98 -14.16
C TYR A 143 -3.54 14.81 -12.75
N LYS A 144 -3.06 13.62 -12.40
CA LYS A 144 -2.48 13.37 -11.08
C LYS A 144 -1.25 14.22 -10.81
N ALA A 145 -0.36 14.34 -11.80
CA ALA A 145 0.86 15.14 -11.67
C ALA A 145 0.53 16.65 -11.59
N ALA A 146 -0.34 17.14 -12.47
CA ALA A 146 -0.78 18.53 -12.52
C ALA A 146 -1.55 18.92 -11.25
N TYR A 147 -2.45 18.07 -10.76
CA TYR A 147 -3.18 18.29 -9.50
C TYR A 147 -2.23 18.37 -8.31
N ALA A 148 -1.22 17.49 -8.23
CA ALA A 148 -0.25 17.52 -7.14
C ALA A 148 0.60 18.80 -7.16
N ALA A 149 1.00 19.28 -8.35
CA ALA A 149 1.71 20.54 -8.50
C ALA A 149 0.84 21.74 -8.08
N TYR A 150 -0.43 21.75 -8.50
CA TYR A 150 -1.39 22.79 -8.15
C TYR A 150 -1.72 22.79 -6.65
N GLU A 151 -1.93 21.61 -6.06
CA GLU A 151 -2.20 21.44 -4.62
C GLU A 151 -1.04 21.99 -3.79
N ALA A 152 0.20 21.67 -4.13
CA ALA A 152 1.37 22.13 -3.38
C ALA A 152 1.50 23.66 -3.39
N ARG A 153 1.15 24.32 -4.50
CA ARG A 153 1.16 25.80 -4.61
C ARG A 153 -0.01 26.45 -3.89
N ARG A 154 -1.23 25.92 -4.10
CA ARG A 154 -2.48 26.54 -3.62
C ARG A 154 -2.80 26.25 -2.16
N MET A 155 -2.24 25.19 -1.60
CA MET A 155 -2.42 24.82 -0.19
C MET A 155 -2.08 25.91 0.85
N PRO A 156 -0.88 26.52 0.82
CA PRO A 156 -0.54 27.59 1.76
C PRO A 156 -1.42 28.84 1.58
N GLU A 157 -1.85 29.14 0.35
CA GLU A 157 -2.73 30.27 0.05
C GLU A 157 -4.12 30.06 0.68
N VAL A 158 -4.73 28.89 0.45
CA VAL A 158 -6.05 28.54 1.03
C VAL A 158 -5.98 28.42 2.56
N GLU A 159 -4.85 27.99 3.12
CA GLU A 159 -4.64 28.00 4.57
C GLU A 159 -4.61 29.41 5.16
N SER A 160 -4.04 30.39 4.45
CA SER A 160 -4.02 31.78 4.86
C SER A 160 -5.37 32.49 4.68
N GLU A 161 -6.09 32.20 3.59
CA GLU A 161 -7.42 32.77 3.30
C GLU A 161 -8.51 32.16 4.18
N ASN A 162 -8.40 30.87 4.48
CA ASN A 162 -9.41 30.09 5.20
C ASN A 162 -8.80 29.30 6.37
N PRO A 163 -8.29 29.98 7.41
CA PRO A 163 -7.63 29.34 8.55
C PRO A 163 -8.58 28.44 9.36
N GLY A 164 -9.90 28.67 9.29
CA GLY A 164 -10.92 27.88 9.98
C GLY A 164 -11.32 26.56 9.30
N LEU A 165 -10.97 26.35 8.03
CA LEU A 165 -11.32 25.11 7.32
C LEU A 165 -10.40 23.96 7.69
N ARG A 166 -10.94 22.76 7.82
CA ARG A 166 -10.16 21.53 8.01
C ARG A 166 -9.36 21.23 6.74
N ARG A 167 -8.17 20.63 6.87
CA ARG A 167 -7.32 20.25 5.73
C ARG A 167 -8.09 19.58 4.59
N GLN A 168 -8.96 18.61 4.86
CA GLN A 168 -9.77 17.95 3.83
C GLN A 168 -10.67 18.93 3.05
N GLN A 169 -11.32 19.88 3.74
CA GLN A 169 -12.17 20.88 3.10
C GLN A 169 -11.36 21.83 2.23
N ARG A 170 -10.11 22.15 2.63
CA ARG A 170 -9.17 22.91 1.80
C ARG A 170 -8.77 22.13 0.55
N MET A 171 -8.47 20.83 0.68
CA MET A 171 -8.19 19.94 -0.46
C MET A 171 -9.36 19.91 -1.45
N ASP A 172 -10.59 19.80 -0.93
CA ASP A 172 -11.80 19.75 -1.76
C ASP A 172 -12.06 21.08 -2.48
N LEU A 173 -11.73 22.22 -1.84
CA LEU A 173 -11.80 23.55 -2.44
C LEU A 173 -10.77 23.69 -3.56
N ILE A 174 -9.51 23.32 -3.29
CA ILE A 174 -8.42 23.32 -4.27
C ILE A 174 -8.73 22.41 -5.45
N ARG A 175 -9.34 21.24 -5.21
CA ARG A 175 -9.78 20.33 -6.26
C ARG A 175 -10.84 20.94 -7.16
N LYS A 176 -11.84 21.62 -6.59
CA LYS A 176 -12.88 22.31 -7.37
C LYS A 176 -12.32 23.47 -8.18
N GLU A 177 -11.32 24.17 -7.64
CA GLU A 177 -10.62 25.23 -8.36
C GLU A 177 -9.78 24.66 -9.51
N PHE A 178 -9.06 23.56 -9.25
CA PHE A 178 -8.27 22.85 -10.25
C PHE A 178 -9.13 22.29 -11.38
N GLU A 179 -10.28 21.69 -11.08
CA GLU A 179 -11.20 21.15 -12.09
C GLU A 179 -11.68 22.22 -13.08
N LYS A 180 -11.70 23.50 -12.69
CA LYS A 180 -12.06 24.64 -13.54
C LYS A 180 -10.86 25.38 -14.14
N SER A 181 -9.65 25.05 -13.69
CA SER A 181 -8.42 25.72 -14.13
C SER A 181 -7.96 25.20 -15.49
N ASP A 182 -7.28 26.05 -16.26
CA ASP A 182 -6.61 25.69 -17.51
C ASP A 182 -5.39 24.77 -17.27
N GLU A 183 -4.91 24.67 -16.02
CA GLU A 183 -3.86 23.72 -15.61
C GLU A 183 -4.38 22.27 -15.55
N ASN A 184 -5.69 22.05 -15.65
CA ASN A 184 -6.26 20.71 -15.75
C ASN A 184 -6.07 20.17 -17.18
N PRO A 185 -5.30 19.07 -17.37
CA PRO A 185 -5.06 18.48 -18.68
C PRO A 185 -6.32 17.98 -19.40
N PHE A 186 -7.45 17.83 -18.69
CA PHE A 186 -8.74 17.49 -19.29
C PHE A 186 -9.48 18.70 -19.88
N ASN A 187 -9.14 19.92 -19.46
CA ASN A 187 -9.74 21.16 -19.97
C ASN A 187 -8.99 21.70 -21.20
N GLN A 188 -7.73 21.30 -21.37
CA GLN A 188 -6.95 21.60 -22.56
C GLN A 188 -7.51 20.79 -23.73
N ALA A 189 -8.01 21.48 -24.75
CA ALA A 189 -8.58 20.87 -25.95
C ALA A 189 -7.65 19.74 -26.44
N HIS A 190 -8.17 18.51 -26.46
CA HIS A 190 -7.38 17.34 -26.81
C HIS A 190 -6.70 17.59 -28.15
N VAL A 191 -5.37 17.71 -28.09
CA VAL A 191 -4.54 17.70 -29.28
C VAL A 191 -4.95 16.49 -30.11
N ALA A 192 -5.50 16.73 -31.30
CA ALA A 192 -6.04 15.70 -32.17
C ALA A 192 -5.02 14.57 -32.35
N PHE A 193 -5.51 13.34 -32.52
CA PHE A 193 -4.68 12.14 -32.66
C PHE A 193 -3.60 12.26 -33.77
N ASP A 194 -3.81 13.14 -34.75
CA ASP A 194 -2.91 13.43 -35.87
C ASP A 194 -1.85 14.52 -35.61
N ALA A 195 -1.82 15.14 -34.42
CA ALA A 195 -0.85 16.20 -34.16
C ALA A 195 0.57 15.65 -34.01
N SER A 196 1.49 16.33 -34.68
CA SER A 196 2.91 15.98 -34.69
C SER A 196 3.55 16.19 -33.32
N ARG A 197 4.60 15.42 -33.03
CA ARG A 197 5.33 15.46 -31.74
C ARG A 197 5.79 16.87 -31.34
N ASP A 198 6.04 17.73 -32.31
CA ASP A 198 6.48 19.11 -32.13
C ASP A 198 5.36 20.08 -31.70
N GLU A 199 4.10 19.79 -32.03
CA GLU A 199 2.95 20.63 -31.65
C GLU A 199 2.52 20.41 -30.21
N ILE A 200 2.73 19.21 -29.67
CA ILE A 200 2.41 18.88 -28.28
C ILE A 200 3.50 19.43 -27.34
N ALA A 201 4.73 19.58 -27.83
CA ALA A 201 5.87 20.07 -27.04
C ALA A 201 5.89 21.60 -26.87
N ASN A 202 5.21 22.33 -27.76
CA ASN A 202 5.20 23.80 -27.80
C ASN A 202 3.82 24.43 -27.49
N GLY A 203 2.86 23.62 -26.99
CA GLY A 203 1.52 24.06 -26.60
C GLY A 203 1.39 24.30 -25.11
#